data_AF-A0A2J8J0U4-F1
#
_entry.id   AF-A0A2J8J0U4-F1
#
_cell.length_a   1.000
_cell.length_b   1.000
_cell.length_c   1.000
_cell.angle_alpha   90.00
_cell.angle_beta   90.00
_cell.angle_gamma   90.00
#
_symmetry.space_group_name_H-M   'P 1'
#
loop_
_entity.id
_entity.type
_entity.pdbx_description
1 polymer ?
#
loop_
_entity_poly.entity_id
_entity_poly.type
_entity_poly.pdbx_seq_one_letter_code
_entity_poly.pdbx_strand_id
1 'polypeptide(L)' 'MGEEGTGGTVHLLCLAASSGVPLFCRSSRGGAPARQQLPFSVIGSLNGVHMFGQNLEVQLSSARTENTTVHHPHCSVI' A
#
# COMPACT_ATOMS: atom_id res chain seq x y z
N MET A 1 -23.08 -5.26 24.99
CA MET A 1 -23.43 -6.25 23.94
C MET A 1 -23.01 -5.67 22.60
N GLY A 2 -22.07 -6.34 21.91
CA GLY A 2 -21.60 -6.15 20.50
C GLY A 2 -21.08 -4.75 20.16
N GLU A 3 -19.81 -4.55 19.79
CA GLU A 3 -19.20 -5.09 18.58
C GLU A 3 -17.73 -5.45 18.85
N GLU A 4 -17.48 -6.69 19.24
CA GLU A 4 -16.18 -7.32 19.00
C GLU A 4 -16.14 -7.68 17.50
N GLY A 5 -15.91 -6.67 16.66
CA GLY A 5 -15.90 -6.82 15.20
C GLY A 5 -14.62 -7.51 14.74
N THR A 6 -14.63 -8.85 14.77
CA THR A 6 -13.83 -9.79 13.97
C THR A 6 -12.57 -9.23 13.29
N GLY A 7 -11.40 -9.73 13.71
CA GLY A 7 -10.10 -9.52 13.08
C GLY A 7 -10.03 -10.00 11.63
N GLY A 8 -10.68 -9.28 10.72
CA GLY A 8 -10.62 -9.51 9.30
C GLY A 8 -9.33 -8.93 8.72
N THR A 9 -8.69 -9.69 7.83
CA THR A 9 -7.50 -9.23 7.08
C THR A 9 -7.80 -7.90 6.39
N VAL A 10 -6.89 -6.95 6.54
CA VAL A 10 -6.95 -5.65 5.86
C VAL A 10 -6.19 -5.78 4.55
N HIS A 11 -6.87 -5.49 3.45
CA HIS A 11 -6.24 -5.38 2.14
C HIS A 11 -6.25 -3.91 1.71
N LEU A 12 -5.07 -3.41 1.36
CA LEU A 12 -4.86 -2.04 0.89
C LEU A 12 -4.30 -2.10 -0.53
N LEU A 13 -4.90 -1.33 -1.44
CA LEU A 13 -4.38 -1.07 -2.77
C LEU A 13 -4.25 0.44 -2.94
N CYS A 14 -3.03 0.92 -3.13
CA CYS A 14 -2.73 2.30 -3.47
C CYS A 14 -2.04 2.32 -4.84
N LEU A 15 -2.57 3.12 -5.75
CA LEU A 15 -1.95 3.43 -7.03
C LEU A 15 -1.49 4.89 -6.96
N ALA A 16 -0.20 5.11 -7.13
CA ALA A 16 0.41 6.43 -7.11
C ALA A 16 1.18 6.67 -8.41
N ALA A 17 1.27 7.94 -8.82
CA ALA A 17 2.19 8.35 -9.86
C ALA A 17 3.64 8.18 -9.39
N SER A 18 4.61 8.15 -10.30
CA SER A 18 6.03 8.10 -9.96
C SER A 18 6.51 9.27 -9.09
N SER A 19 5.78 10.39 -9.09
CA SER A 19 6.01 11.51 -8.18
C SER A 19 5.64 11.23 -6.71
N GLY A 20 4.97 10.10 -6.42
CA GLY A 20 4.45 9.73 -5.11
C GLY A 20 3.04 10.26 -4.83
N VAL A 21 2.41 10.95 -5.78
CA VAL A 21 1.03 11.45 -5.64
C VAL A 21 0.04 10.28 -5.80
N PRO A 22 -0.84 10.01 -4.82
CA PRO A 22 -1.83 8.95 -4.94
C PRO A 22 -2.88 9.33 -5.99
N LEU A 23 -3.10 8.42 -6.94
CA LEU A 23 -4.14 8.50 -7.97
C LEU A 23 -5.40 7.74 -7.55
N PHE A 24 -5.22 6.64 -6.80
CA PHE A 24 -6.32 5.81 -6.34
C PHE A 24 -5.94 5.08 -5.06
N CYS A 25 -6.89 4.97 -4.12
CA CYS A 25 -6.74 4.22 -2.88
C CYS A 25 -8.01 3.43 -2.59
N ARG A 26 -7.85 2.13 -2.38
CA ARG A 26 -8.91 1.23 -1.91
C ARG A 26 -8.46 0.49 -0.67
N SER A 27 -9.34 0.42 0.31
CA SER A 27 -9.15 -0.36 1.52
C SER A 27 -10.35 -1.27 1.71
N SER A 28 -10.10 -2.49 2.18
CA SER A 28 -11.14 -3.42 2.58
C SER A 28 -10.72 -4.17 3.84
N ARG A 29 -11.67 -4.40 4.74
CA ARG A 29 -11.46 -5.17 5.96
C ARG A 29 -12.49 -6.30 6.00
N GLY A 30 -12.02 -7.54 6.06
CA GLY A 30 -12.91 -8.70 6.04
C GLY A 30 -13.82 -8.77 4.81
N GLY A 31 -13.35 -8.30 3.65
CA GLY A 31 -14.11 -8.27 2.40
C GLY A 31 -15.08 -7.10 2.22
N ALA A 32 -15.33 -6.30 3.26
CA ALA A 32 -16.16 -5.10 3.15
C ALA A 32 -15.32 -3.86 2.78
N PRO A 33 -15.83 -2.92 1.95
CA PRO A 33 -15.16 -1.66 1.67
C PRO A 33 -14.91 -0.90 2.97
N ALA A 34 -13.65 -0.56 3.23
CA ALA A 34 -13.27 0.28 4.35
C ALA A 34 -12.96 1.68 3.81
N ARG A 35 -13.51 2.72 4.45
CA ARG A 35 -13.25 4.13 4.09
C ARG A 35 -11.85 4.63 4.48
N GLN A 36 -11.02 3.77 5.07
CA GLN A 36 -9.74 4.15 5.62
C GLN A 36 -8.67 4.19 4.52
N GLN A 37 -8.42 5.38 3.98
CA GLN A 37 -7.29 5.63 3.08
C GLN A 37 -5.98 5.68 3.88
N LEU A 38 -4.87 5.31 3.24
CA LEU A 38 -3.55 5.49 3.86
C LEU A 38 -3.23 6.98 3.95
N PRO A 39 -2.60 7.43 5.05
CA PRO A 39 -2.10 8.79 5.14
C PRO A 39 -1.10 9.09 4.01
N PHE A 40 -1.11 10.31 3.49
CA PHE A 40 -0.18 10.73 2.44
C PHE A 40 1.29 10.53 2.84
N SER A 41 1.62 10.71 4.12
CA SER A 41 2.96 10.44 4.66
C SER A 41 3.41 8.99 4.49
N VAL A 42 2.49 8.04 4.61
CA VAL A 42 2.79 6.60 4.42
C VAL A 42 2.97 6.29 2.93
N ILE A 43 2.16 6.88 2.06
CA ILE A 43 2.27 6.69 0.62
C ILE A 43 3.59 7.31 0.12
N GLY A 44 3.91 8.52 0.56
CA GLY A 44 5.14 9.22 0.21
C GLY A 44 6.39 8.48 0.70
N SER A 45 6.37 7.90 1.90
CA SER A 45 7.51 7.12 2.40
C SER A 45 7.71 5.82 1.60
N LEU A 46 6.64 5.10 1.26
CA LEU A 46 6.72 3.93 0.38
C LEU A 46 7.27 4.30 -1.02
N ASN A 47 6.87 5.44 -1.58
CA ASN A 47 7.45 5.94 -2.81
C ASN A 47 8.95 6.25 -2.67
N GLY A 48 9.36 6.84 -1.53
CA GLY A 48 10.76 7.07 -1.23
C GLY A 48 11.60 5.79 -1.23
N VAL A 49 11.08 4.70 -0.64
CA VAL A 49 11.75 3.38 -0.65
C VAL A 49 11.83 2.83 -2.07
N HIS A 50 10.77 2.96 -2.87
CA HIS A 50 10.78 2.56 -4.27
C HIS A 50 11.85 3.30 -5.08
N MET A 51 11.88 4.64 -5.00
CA MET A 51 12.88 5.47 -5.68
C MET A 51 14.31 5.16 -5.21
N PHE A 52 14.50 4.85 -3.92
CA PHE A 52 15.80 4.45 -3.39
C PHE A 52 16.32 3.17 -4.05
N GLY A 53 15.47 2.15 -4.20
CA GLY A 53 15.83 0.92 -4.92
C GLY A 53 16.15 1.20 -6.38
N GLN A 54 15.29 1.97 -7.06
CA GLN A 54 15.50 2.32 -8.47
C GLN A 54 16.82 3.05 -8.71
N ASN A 55 17.23 3.95 -7.81
CA ASN A 55 18.51 4.66 -7.90
C ASN A 55 19.73 3.72 -7.80
N LEU A 56 19.55 2.53 -7.24
CA LEU A 56 20.57 1.47 -7.16
C LEU A 56 20.36 0.37 -8.21
N GLU A 57 19.48 0.59 -9.19
CA GLU A 57 19.09 -0.40 -10.21
C GLU A 57 18.47 -1.68 -9.61
N VAL A 58 17.90 -1.58 -8.39
CA VAL A 58 17.24 -2.68 -7.69
C VAL A 58 15.73 -2.47 -7.72
N GLN A 59 15.01 -3.48 -8.20
CA GLN A 59 13.55 -3.48 -8.17
C GLN A 59 13.03 -4.03 -6.84
N LEU A 60 12.35 -3.18 -6.06
CA LEU A 60 11.61 -3.62 -4.88
C LEU A 60 10.31 -4.32 -5.30
N SER A 61 10.19 -5.62 -5.04
CA SER A 61 9.00 -6.42 -5.40
C SER A 61 8.02 -6.56 -4.24
N SER A 62 8.52 -6.76 -3.01
CA SER A 62 7.71 -6.82 -1.80
C SER A 62 8.54 -6.56 -0.54
N ALA A 63 7.86 -6.16 0.53
CA ALA A 63 8.43 -6.02 1.87
C ALA A 63 7.47 -6.64 2.88
N ARG A 64 8.00 -7.40 3.84
CA ARG A 64 7.21 -8.09 4.86
C ARG A 64 7.66 -7.70 6.26
N THR A 65 6.70 -7.34 7.10
CA THR A 65 6.84 -7.23 8.55
C THR A 65 6.15 -8.40 9.22
N GLU A 66 6.21 -8.48 10.55
CA GLU A 66 5.54 -9.53 11.32
C GLU A 66 4.03 -9.62 11.04
N ASN A 67 3.37 -8.47 10.82
CA ASN A 67 1.92 -8.37 10.72
C ASN A 67 1.41 -7.92 9.35
N THR A 68 2.30 -7.46 8.45
CA THR A 68 1.90 -6.82 7.18
C THR A 68 2.82 -7.25 6.05
N THR A 69 2.29 -7.39 4.85
CA THR A 69 3.08 -7.52 3.62
C THR A 69 2.66 -6.44 2.64
N VAL A 70 3.65 -5.73 2.10
CA VAL A 70 3.47 -4.70 1.09
C VAL A 70 4.03 -5.24 -0.22
N HIS A 71 3.18 -5.37 -1.24
CA HIS A 71 3.60 -5.72 -2.58
C HIS A 71 3.78 -4.44 -3.39
N HIS A 72 4.88 -4.37 -4.15
CA HIS A 72 5.18 -3.29 -5.07
C HIS A 72 5.12 -3.82 -6.51
N PRO A 73 3.91 -4.07 -7.04
CA PRO A 73 3.77 -4.49 -8.43
C PRO A 73 4.24 -3.36 -9.34
N HIS A 74 5.18 -3.66 -10.22
CA HIS A 74 5.61 -2.72 -11.25
C HIS A 74 4.52 -2.62 -12.31
N CYS A 75 3.59 -1.68 -12.14
CA CYS A 75 2.69 -1.26 -13.21
C CYS A 75 3.39 -0.20 -14.05
N SER A 76 4.10 -0.62 -15.09
CA SER A 76 4.36 0.26 -16.23
C SER A 76 3.03 0.47 -16.93
N VAL A 77 2.36 1.60 -16.67
CA VAL A 77 1.30 2.05 -17.57
C VAL A 77 2.02 2.51 -18.83
N ILE A 78 2.00 1.65 -19.84
CA ILE A 78 2.43 1.94 -21.20
C ILE A 78 1.41 2.89 -21.84
#